data_AF-A0AAX1EGY4-F1
#
_entry.id   AF-A0AAX1EGY4-F1
#
_cell.length_a   1.000
_cell.length_b   1.000
_cell.length_c   1.000
_cell.angle_alpha   90.00
_cell.angle_beta   90.00
_cell.angle_gamma   90.00
#
_symmetry.space_group_name_H-M   'P 1'
#
loop_
_entity.id
_entity.type
_entity.pdbx_description
1 polymer ?
#
loop_
_entity_poly.entity_id
_entity_poly.type
_entity_poly.pdbx_seq_one_letter_code
_entity_poly.pdbx_strand_id
1 'polypeptide(L)'
;MRTTTWKLNNYLLALKQVSKKDTIRPFDKHSHVQVELGHEANHLSLPELSPEQYIPPSLKIINQFYQILQPVLLELEETDEFDWDAGYGNLSAKDIAKAYLYSAFNNIIQKKELSAIKKKMDYQEFFHDLCDALVEGKSAEEVLEHVAHRHYISKTFDILIDSLSIDYPSKAALIVYFKNKQLFNMAYKTSLFEAEDIEQALTLRLQKVLLNAIHYVKLRKSLKKNDICPLPDKNIIETTNDLTKILDYYDSLMDVLLKLDSESIKRNVINEIGASAFFKKLIPDEWNSSSKSVISCIKNIQLAIESANKHLLSQHKRKLWLVHYEKSQEKPKNI
;
A
#
# COMPACT_ATOMS: atom_id res chain seq x y z
N MET A 1 10.85 38.74 14.63
CA MET A 1 10.24 39.39 13.46
C MET A 1 8.74 39.49 13.70
N ARG A 2 8.09 40.62 13.34
CA ARG A 2 6.64 40.81 13.51
C ARG A 2 5.89 40.06 12.40
N THR A 3 4.95 39.22 12.78
CA THR A 3 4.04 38.55 11.85
C THR A 3 3.01 39.56 11.34
N THR A 4 2.76 39.62 10.04
CA THR A 4 1.77 40.51 9.42
C THR A 4 0.59 39.69 8.92
N THR A 5 -0.63 40.08 9.27
CA THR A 5 -1.85 39.42 8.81
C THR A 5 -2.35 40.06 7.52
N TRP A 6 -2.65 39.25 6.52
CA TRP A 6 -3.07 39.66 5.19
C TRP A 6 -4.46 39.11 4.87
N LYS A 7 -5.30 39.92 4.23
CA LYS A 7 -6.54 39.45 3.61
C LYS A 7 -6.22 38.57 2.40
N LEU A 8 -7.04 37.55 2.15
CA LEU A 8 -6.85 36.57 1.08
C LEU A 8 -6.63 37.24 -0.30
N ASN A 9 -7.49 38.17 -0.72
CA ASN A 9 -7.31 38.89 -1.99
C ASN A 9 -5.95 39.59 -2.10
N ASN A 10 -5.56 40.34 -1.07
CA ASN A 10 -4.27 41.05 -1.08
C ASN A 10 -3.08 40.07 -1.15
N TYR A 11 -3.22 38.91 -0.50
CA TYR A 11 -2.21 37.87 -0.52
C TYR A 11 -2.07 37.22 -1.90
N LEU A 12 -3.19 36.87 -2.54
CA LEU A 12 -3.22 36.30 -3.89
C LEU A 12 -2.67 37.28 -4.93
N LEU A 13 -3.05 38.56 -4.85
CA LEU A 13 -2.51 39.61 -5.71
C LEU A 13 -0.99 39.73 -5.56
N ALA A 14 -0.47 39.72 -4.33
CA ALA A 14 0.96 39.76 -4.12
C ALA A 14 1.67 38.51 -4.66
N LEU A 15 1.07 37.31 -4.51
CA LEU A 15 1.60 36.08 -5.09
C LEU A 15 1.70 36.14 -6.62
N LYS A 16 0.73 36.77 -7.32
CA LYS A 16 0.82 37.01 -8.77
C LYS A 16 1.98 37.93 -9.16
N GLN A 17 2.34 38.86 -8.29
CA GLN A 17 3.38 39.87 -8.54
C GLN A 17 4.80 39.40 -8.16
N VAL A 18 4.92 38.31 -7.39
CA VAL A 18 6.23 37.77 -6.97
C VAL A 18 6.98 37.18 -8.17
N SER A 19 8.31 37.42 -8.19
CA SER A 19 9.17 36.83 -9.22
C SER A 19 9.22 35.31 -9.09
N LYS A 20 9.41 34.60 -10.21
CA LYS A 20 9.55 33.13 -10.18
C LYS A 20 10.67 32.63 -9.26
N LYS A 21 11.73 33.42 -9.05
CA LYS A 21 12.88 33.06 -8.21
C LYS A 21 12.62 33.22 -6.72
N ASP A 22 11.66 34.07 -6.36
CA ASP A 22 11.33 34.41 -4.96
C ASP A 22 10.03 33.75 -4.50
N THR A 23 9.52 32.79 -5.30
CA THR A 23 8.28 32.08 -4.99
C THR A 23 8.48 31.19 -3.76
N ILE A 24 7.72 31.50 -2.70
CA ILE A 24 7.68 30.71 -1.48
C ILE A 24 6.48 29.77 -1.47
N ARG A 25 6.52 28.76 -0.59
CA ARG A 25 5.37 27.89 -0.34
C ARG A 25 4.18 28.75 0.13
N PRO A 26 3.02 28.66 -0.54
CA PRO A 26 1.86 29.47 -0.20
C PRO A 26 1.26 28.99 1.13
N PHE A 27 0.71 29.94 1.90
CA PHE A 27 0.10 29.69 3.22
C PHE A 27 1.03 29.00 4.24
N ASP A 28 2.35 29.13 4.09
CA ASP A 28 3.32 28.57 5.03
C ASP A 28 3.19 29.21 6.42
N LYS A 29 3.03 28.38 7.45
CA LYS A 29 2.86 28.81 8.84
C LYS A 29 4.16 29.35 9.45
N HIS A 30 5.31 29.05 8.86
CA HIS A 30 6.60 29.60 9.25
C HIS A 30 6.93 30.91 8.53
N SER A 31 6.05 31.36 7.62
CA SER A 31 6.16 32.66 6.99
C SER A 31 5.91 33.80 7.98
N HIS A 32 6.50 34.96 7.70
CA HIS A 32 6.17 36.21 8.41
C HIS A 32 4.81 36.77 8.00
N VAL A 33 4.14 36.16 7.01
CA VAL A 33 2.81 36.51 6.54
C VAL A 33 1.82 35.44 6.99
N GLN A 34 0.83 35.84 7.79
CA GLN A 34 -0.36 35.02 8.06
C GLN A 34 -1.50 35.48 7.17
N VAL A 35 -2.26 34.54 6.63
CA VAL A 35 -3.39 34.85 5.74
C VAL A 35 -4.70 34.57 6.47
N GLU A 36 -5.60 35.54 6.44
CA GLU A 36 -7.00 35.34 6.82
C GLU A 36 -7.68 34.50 5.74
N LEU A 37 -7.84 33.21 6.01
CA LEU A 37 -8.68 32.34 5.17
C LEU A 37 -10.13 32.80 5.23
N GLY A 38 -10.94 32.39 4.27
CA GLY A 38 -12.37 32.71 4.25
C GLY A 38 -13.18 31.97 5.32
N HIS A 39 -14.49 32.21 5.30
CA HIS A 39 -15.47 31.64 6.22
C HIS A 39 -15.49 30.11 6.20
N GLU A 40 -15.67 29.49 5.03
CA GLU A 40 -15.77 28.03 4.87
C GLU A 40 -14.46 27.36 5.30
N ALA A 41 -13.32 27.89 4.87
CA ALA A 41 -12.01 27.39 5.29
C ALA A 41 -11.80 27.45 6.81
N ASN A 42 -12.31 28.49 7.47
CA ASN A 42 -12.16 28.67 8.91
C ASN A 42 -13.10 27.81 9.76
N HIS A 43 -14.27 27.44 9.21
CA HIS A 43 -15.30 26.65 9.87
C HIS A 43 -15.34 25.20 9.40
N LEU A 44 -14.43 24.81 8.50
CA LEU A 44 -14.26 23.44 8.04
C LEU A 44 -14.27 22.47 9.23
N SER A 45 -15.15 21.47 9.17
CA SER A 45 -15.28 20.44 10.19
C SER A 45 -15.22 19.07 9.55
N LEU A 46 -14.24 18.28 9.97
CA LEU A 46 -14.02 16.95 9.42
C LEU A 46 -14.86 15.92 10.17
N PRO A 47 -15.32 14.87 9.47
CA PRO A 47 -15.98 13.76 10.13
C PRO A 47 -15.00 13.00 11.02
N GLU A 48 -15.44 12.65 12.23
CA GLU A 48 -14.70 11.75 13.10
C GLU A 48 -14.83 10.33 12.55
N LEU A 49 -13.74 9.83 11.96
CA LEU A 49 -13.67 8.49 11.38
C LEU A 49 -12.66 7.61 12.14
N SER A 50 -13.06 6.37 12.40
CA SER A 50 -12.15 5.32 12.81
C SER A 50 -11.37 4.79 11.58
N PRO A 51 -10.15 4.25 11.76
CA PRO A 51 -9.36 3.68 10.67
C PRO A 51 -10.10 2.62 9.84
N GLU A 52 -11.02 1.90 10.46
CA GLU A 52 -11.83 0.87 9.82
C GLU A 52 -12.83 1.43 8.80
N GLN A 53 -13.19 2.72 8.91
CA GLN A 53 -14.18 3.35 8.05
C GLN A 53 -13.60 3.85 6.72
N TYR A 54 -12.30 4.17 6.65
CA TYR A 54 -11.64 4.66 5.43
C TYR A 54 -10.52 3.75 4.89
N ILE A 55 -10.32 2.56 5.48
CA ILE A 55 -9.37 1.56 4.99
C ILE A 55 -10.10 0.25 4.65
N PRO A 56 -10.31 -0.08 3.36
CA PRO A 56 -9.98 0.74 2.18
C PRO A 56 -10.90 1.97 2.04
N PRO A 57 -10.50 2.98 1.25
CA PRO A 57 -11.39 4.08 0.86
C PRO A 57 -12.66 3.55 0.18
N SER A 58 -13.77 4.26 0.34
CA SER A 58 -15.04 3.93 -0.31
C SER A 58 -15.70 5.17 -0.88
N LEU A 59 -16.54 5.00 -1.91
CA LEU A 59 -17.27 6.10 -2.55
C LEU A 59 -18.02 6.94 -1.52
N LYS A 60 -18.67 6.28 -0.56
CA LYS A 60 -19.43 6.96 0.50
C LYS A 60 -18.56 7.93 1.29
N ILE A 61 -17.37 7.49 1.70
CA ILE A 61 -16.45 8.32 2.49
C ILE A 61 -15.85 9.43 1.64
N ILE A 62 -15.43 9.13 0.40
CA ILE A 62 -14.88 10.13 -0.51
C ILE A 62 -15.91 11.23 -0.80
N ASN A 63 -17.14 10.85 -1.14
CA ASN A 63 -18.25 11.79 -1.36
C ASN A 63 -18.54 12.64 -0.12
N GLN A 64 -18.49 12.05 1.08
CA GLN A 64 -18.67 12.80 2.33
C GLN A 64 -17.59 13.88 2.50
N PHE A 65 -16.32 13.58 2.18
CA PHE A 65 -15.26 14.59 2.23
C PHE A 65 -15.41 15.63 1.11
N TYR A 66 -15.81 15.23 -0.10
CA TYR A 66 -16.03 16.16 -1.21
C TYR A 66 -17.13 17.18 -0.90
N GLN A 67 -18.23 16.75 -0.29
CA GLN A 67 -19.30 17.65 0.17
C GLN A 67 -18.80 18.70 1.16
N ILE A 68 -17.76 18.38 1.92
CA ILE A 68 -17.17 19.26 2.94
C ILE A 68 -16.06 20.15 2.34
N LEU A 69 -15.31 19.65 1.35
CA LEU A 69 -14.19 20.35 0.73
C LEU A 69 -14.60 21.27 -0.42
N GLN A 70 -15.65 20.91 -1.17
CA GLN A 70 -16.12 21.69 -2.32
C GLN A 70 -16.49 23.14 -1.93
N PRO A 71 -17.20 23.42 -0.82
CA PRO A 71 -17.48 24.79 -0.41
C PRO A 71 -16.22 25.61 -0.11
N VAL A 72 -15.19 24.98 0.47
CA VAL A 72 -13.91 25.63 0.74
C VAL A 72 -13.17 25.97 -0.56
N LEU A 73 -13.24 25.10 -1.56
CA LEU A 73 -12.66 25.36 -2.87
C LEU A 73 -13.41 26.48 -3.60
N LEU A 74 -14.75 26.44 -3.61
CA LEU A 74 -15.60 27.47 -4.21
C LEU A 74 -15.35 28.85 -3.59
N GLU A 75 -15.18 28.91 -2.27
CA GLU A 75 -14.82 30.16 -1.58
C GLU A 75 -13.52 30.78 -2.12
N LEU A 76 -12.51 29.97 -2.45
CA LEU A 76 -11.29 30.47 -3.08
C LEU A 76 -11.58 30.94 -4.51
N GLU A 77 -12.37 30.19 -5.28
CA GLU A 77 -12.75 30.56 -6.65
C GLU A 77 -13.56 31.86 -6.73
N GLU A 78 -14.35 32.16 -5.71
CA GLU A 78 -15.13 33.41 -5.60
C GLU A 78 -14.26 34.63 -5.25
N THR A 79 -12.97 34.45 -4.97
CA THR A 79 -12.07 35.58 -4.73
C THR A 79 -11.67 36.26 -6.04
N ASP A 80 -11.79 37.59 -6.10
CA ASP A 80 -11.45 38.39 -7.30
C ASP A 80 -10.01 38.14 -7.82
N GLU A 81 -9.11 37.75 -6.91
CA GLU A 81 -7.70 37.53 -7.20
C GLU A 81 -7.33 36.07 -7.46
N PHE A 82 -8.30 35.15 -7.42
CA PHE A 82 -8.09 33.78 -7.87
C PHE A 82 -8.49 33.59 -9.34
N ASP A 83 -7.62 32.93 -10.11
CA ASP A 83 -7.88 32.59 -11.50
C ASP A 83 -7.19 31.26 -11.82
N TRP A 84 -7.95 30.31 -12.36
CA TRP A 84 -7.49 28.98 -12.73
C TRP A 84 -6.41 28.98 -13.81
N ASP A 85 -6.40 30.01 -14.67
CA ASP A 85 -5.45 30.16 -15.77
C ASP A 85 -4.24 31.03 -15.38
N ALA A 86 -4.21 31.58 -14.17
CA ALA A 86 -3.13 32.46 -13.70
C ALA A 86 -1.93 31.71 -13.10
N GLY A 87 -0.77 32.36 -13.19
CA GLY A 87 0.44 31.98 -12.46
C GLY A 87 0.64 32.83 -11.19
N TYR A 88 1.06 32.18 -10.11
CA TYR A 88 1.34 32.78 -8.81
C TYR A 88 2.83 32.67 -8.51
N GLY A 89 3.63 33.51 -9.17
CA GLY A 89 5.07 33.33 -9.26
C GLY A 89 5.43 32.11 -10.10
N ASN A 90 6.06 31.10 -9.50
CA ASN A 90 6.35 29.81 -10.13
C ASN A 90 5.29 28.72 -9.84
N LEU A 91 4.21 29.05 -9.12
CA LEU A 91 3.14 28.11 -8.77
C LEU A 91 1.97 28.24 -9.74
N SER A 92 1.30 27.12 -10.00
CA SER A 92 0.04 27.09 -10.73
C SER A 92 -1.13 27.44 -9.81
N ALA A 93 -2.28 27.82 -10.39
CA ALA A 93 -3.52 27.98 -9.64
C ALA A 93 -3.91 26.71 -8.86
N LYS A 94 -3.62 25.52 -9.41
CA LYS A 94 -3.81 24.23 -8.74
C LYS A 94 -2.95 24.10 -7.48
N ASP A 95 -1.70 24.55 -7.52
CA ASP A 95 -0.83 24.54 -6.34
C ASP A 95 -1.37 25.48 -5.24
N ILE A 96 -1.92 26.64 -5.62
CA ILE A 96 -2.57 27.56 -4.69
C ILE A 96 -3.82 26.93 -4.08
N ALA A 97 -4.70 26.34 -4.90
CA ALA A 97 -5.93 25.70 -4.44
C ALA A 97 -5.65 24.52 -3.48
N LYS A 98 -4.68 23.66 -3.82
CA LYS A 98 -4.22 22.57 -2.93
C LYS A 98 -3.72 23.13 -1.60
N ALA A 99 -2.88 24.16 -1.64
CA ALA A 99 -2.35 24.75 -0.42
C ALA A 99 -3.41 25.46 0.44
N TYR A 100 -4.43 26.06 -0.18
CA TYR A 100 -5.55 26.66 0.53
C TYR A 100 -6.36 25.60 1.31
N LEU A 101 -6.73 24.50 0.64
CA LEU A 101 -7.43 23.37 1.27
C LEU A 101 -6.59 22.74 2.40
N TYR A 102 -5.29 22.55 2.17
CA TYR A 102 -4.38 22.04 3.21
C TYR A 102 -4.27 23.02 4.39
N SER A 103 -4.27 24.32 4.14
CA SER A 103 -4.22 25.34 5.20
C SER A 103 -5.48 25.30 6.06
N ALA A 104 -6.66 25.18 5.44
CA ALA A 104 -7.94 25.01 6.13
C ALA A 104 -7.91 23.77 7.04
N PHE A 105 -7.47 22.62 6.51
CA PHE A 105 -7.29 21.39 7.27
C PHE A 105 -6.30 21.52 8.42
N ASN A 106 -5.14 22.12 8.16
CA ASN A 106 -4.12 22.36 9.17
C ASN A 106 -4.60 23.31 10.27
N ASN A 107 -5.57 24.19 9.99
CA ASN A 107 -6.18 25.04 11.01
C ASN A 107 -7.11 24.25 11.92
N ILE A 108 -7.83 23.24 11.43
CA ILE A 108 -8.65 22.34 12.27
C ILE A 108 -7.76 21.55 13.21
N ILE A 109 -6.70 20.96 12.66
CA ILE A 109 -5.69 20.20 13.39
C ILE A 109 -5.10 21.03 14.54
N GLN A 110 -4.99 22.34 14.36
CA GLN A 110 -4.45 23.25 15.37
C GLN A 110 -5.51 23.78 16.36
N LYS A 111 -6.70 24.19 15.89
CA LYS A 111 -7.76 24.80 16.69
C LYS A 111 -8.38 23.82 17.68
N LYS A 112 -8.70 22.61 17.20
CA LYS A 112 -9.07 21.54 18.11
C LYS A 112 -7.74 20.98 18.63
N GLU A 113 -7.53 20.89 19.94
CA GLU A 113 -6.45 20.10 20.53
C GLU A 113 -6.67 18.59 20.23
N LEU A 114 -6.83 18.22 18.96
CA LEU A 114 -6.96 16.86 18.47
C LEU A 114 -5.58 16.21 18.54
N SER A 115 -5.17 15.92 19.77
CA SER A 115 -4.04 15.07 20.12
C SER A 115 -4.11 13.69 19.46
N ALA A 116 -5.30 13.30 18.95
CA ALA A 116 -5.54 12.07 18.20
C ALA A 116 -5.37 12.20 16.66
N ILE A 117 -5.89 13.25 16.00
CA ILE A 117 -5.81 13.40 14.53
C ILE A 117 -4.38 13.80 14.08
N LYS A 118 -3.67 14.59 14.90
CA LYS A 118 -2.25 14.92 14.67
C LYS A 118 -1.33 13.69 14.57
N LYS A 119 -1.70 12.57 15.20
CA LYS A 119 -0.88 11.35 15.26
C LYS A 119 -1.20 10.32 14.17
N LYS A 120 -2.29 10.51 13.43
CA LYS A 120 -2.69 9.60 12.35
C LYS A 120 -2.19 10.14 11.01
N MET A 121 -0.90 9.90 10.73
CA MET A 121 -0.29 10.26 9.43
C MET A 121 -1.11 9.75 8.25
N ASP A 122 -1.76 8.60 8.41
CA ASP A 122 -2.64 7.97 7.44
C ASP A 122 -3.91 8.78 7.15
N TYR A 123 -4.52 9.38 8.17
CA TYR A 123 -5.69 10.25 7.98
C TYR A 123 -5.32 11.55 7.27
N GLN A 124 -4.13 12.09 7.55
CA GLN A 124 -3.61 13.28 6.86
C GLN A 124 -3.24 13.00 5.41
N GLU A 125 -2.57 11.86 5.15
CA GLU A 125 -2.27 11.40 3.77
C GLU A 125 -3.58 11.21 2.98
N PHE A 126 -4.55 10.49 3.54
CA PHE A 126 -5.86 10.30 2.90
C PHE A 126 -6.53 11.63 2.58
N PHE A 127 -6.57 12.56 3.53
CA PHE A 127 -7.17 13.87 3.31
C PHE A 127 -6.47 14.67 2.20
N HIS A 128 -5.13 14.68 2.18
CA HIS A 128 -4.37 15.37 1.15
C HIS A 128 -4.63 14.78 -0.25
N ASP A 129 -4.73 13.45 -0.37
CA ASP A 129 -5.08 12.79 -1.62
C ASP A 129 -6.48 13.22 -2.12
N LEU A 130 -7.44 13.41 -1.21
CA LEU A 130 -8.77 13.90 -1.58
C LEU A 130 -8.76 15.36 -2.05
N CYS A 131 -8.02 16.23 -1.38
CA CYS A 131 -7.85 17.63 -1.82
C CYS A 131 -7.19 17.70 -3.19
N ASP A 132 -6.15 16.90 -3.41
CA ASP A 132 -5.47 16.84 -4.71
C ASP A 132 -6.42 16.45 -5.82
N ALA A 133 -7.18 15.37 -5.59
CA ALA A 133 -8.12 14.87 -6.55
C ALA A 133 -9.25 15.86 -6.85
N LEU A 134 -9.76 16.53 -5.81
CA LEU A 134 -10.80 17.55 -5.96
C LEU A 134 -10.33 18.71 -6.83
N VAL A 135 -9.13 19.23 -6.59
CA VAL A 135 -8.52 20.31 -7.39
C VAL A 135 -8.20 19.84 -8.82
N GLU A 136 -7.96 18.54 -9.00
CA GLU A 136 -7.79 17.94 -10.33
C GLU A 136 -9.12 17.71 -11.06
N GLY A 137 -10.26 17.97 -10.42
CA GLY A 137 -11.59 17.78 -10.98
C GLY A 137 -12.01 16.31 -11.09
N LYS A 138 -11.38 15.42 -10.33
CA LYS A 138 -11.67 13.98 -10.36
C LYS A 138 -12.97 13.68 -9.61
N SER A 139 -13.79 12.81 -10.17
CA SER A 139 -14.96 12.25 -9.48
C SER A 139 -14.54 11.28 -8.36
N ALA A 140 -15.45 10.95 -7.44
CA ALA A 140 -15.15 9.99 -6.37
C ALA A 140 -14.82 8.59 -6.92
N GLU A 141 -15.45 8.22 -8.04
CA GLU A 141 -15.18 7.02 -8.81
C GLU A 141 -13.76 7.06 -9.39
N GLU A 142 -13.40 8.16 -10.05
CA GLU A 142 -12.05 8.35 -10.59
C GLU A 142 -10.99 8.37 -9.50
N VAL A 143 -11.30 8.85 -8.28
CA VAL A 143 -10.39 8.77 -7.12
C VAL A 143 -10.19 7.34 -6.66
N LEU A 144 -11.24 6.54 -6.57
CA LEU A 144 -11.07 5.13 -6.22
C LEU A 144 -10.21 4.39 -7.24
N GLU A 145 -10.40 4.70 -8.53
CA GLU A 145 -9.57 4.14 -9.60
C GLU A 145 -8.14 4.73 -9.56
N HIS A 146 -7.96 6.04 -9.36
CA HIS A 146 -6.65 6.71 -9.45
C HIS A 146 -5.79 6.61 -8.19
N VAL A 147 -6.38 6.52 -7.00
CA VAL A 147 -5.63 6.25 -5.76
C VAL A 147 -4.97 4.87 -5.85
N ALA A 148 -5.55 3.94 -6.63
CA ALA A 148 -4.91 2.67 -6.96
C ALA A 148 -3.73 2.81 -7.95
N HIS A 149 -3.73 3.84 -8.80
CA HIS A 149 -2.74 4.04 -9.85
C HIS A 149 -1.64 5.08 -9.53
N ARG A 150 -1.64 5.74 -8.36
CA ARG A 150 -0.52 6.60 -7.90
C ARG A 150 0.70 5.72 -7.55
N HIS A 151 1.42 5.27 -8.57
CA HIS A 151 2.71 4.59 -8.50
C HIS A 151 3.88 5.51 -8.09
N TYR A 152 3.69 6.29 -7.03
CA TYR A 152 4.81 6.85 -6.28
C TYR A 152 4.94 6.04 -5.00
N ILE A 153 5.81 5.05 -5.03
CA ILE A 153 6.97 4.87 -4.14
C ILE A 153 7.41 3.40 -4.34
N SER A 154 8.34 3.14 -5.27
CA SER A 154 8.93 1.78 -5.43
C SER A 154 9.41 1.23 -4.07
N LYS A 155 9.97 2.09 -3.22
CA LYS A 155 10.40 1.73 -1.86
C LYS A 155 9.25 1.26 -0.95
N THR A 156 8.07 1.88 -0.98
CA THR A 156 6.93 1.47 -0.14
C THR A 156 6.38 0.16 -0.65
N PHE A 157 6.24 0.02 -1.97
CA PHE A 157 5.83 -1.25 -2.56
C PHE A 157 6.79 -2.36 -2.16
N ASP A 158 8.11 -2.15 -2.28
CA ASP A 158 9.11 -3.13 -1.87
C ASP A 158 9.00 -3.49 -0.37
N ILE A 159 8.84 -2.49 0.50
CA ILE A 159 8.61 -2.71 1.95
C ILE A 159 7.35 -3.53 2.21
N LEU A 160 6.28 -3.30 1.44
CA LEU A 160 5.04 -4.07 1.56
C LEU A 160 5.24 -5.53 1.16
N ILE A 161 5.92 -5.77 0.04
CA ILE A 161 6.24 -7.13 -0.39
C ILE A 161 7.16 -7.83 0.63
N ASP A 162 8.14 -7.13 1.20
CA ASP A 162 9.01 -7.67 2.26
C ASP A 162 8.28 -7.87 3.60
N SER A 163 7.13 -7.21 3.80
CA SER A 163 6.34 -7.39 5.00
C SER A 163 5.56 -8.70 4.97
N LEU A 164 5.16 -9.17 3.78
CA LEU A 164 4.41 -10.42 3.60
C LEU A 164 5.14 -11.61 4.22
N SER A 165 4.37 -12.50 4.85
CA SER A 165 4.85 -13.79 5.31
C SER A 165 3.87 -14.89 4.98
N ILE A 166 4.32 -16.12 5.17
CA ILE A 166 3.50 -17.31 5.01
C ILE A 166 2.21 -17.32 5.86
N ASP A 167 2.20 -16.61 6.99
CA ASP A 167 1.04 -16.49 7.88
C ASP A 167 -0.02 -15.51 7.34
N TYR A 168 0.39 -14.57 6.50
CA TYR A 168 -0.47 -13.56 5.89
C TYR A 168 -0.05 -13.32 4.43
N PRO A 169 -0.28 -14.30 3.54
CA PRO A 169 0.33 -14.34 2.21
C PRO A 169 -0.36 -13.47 1.17
N SER A 170 -1.37 -12.68 1.55
CA SER A 170 -2.17 -11.87 0.60
C SER A 170 -2.40 -10.44 1.09
N LYS A 171 -2.75 -9.54 0.15
CA LYS A 171 -3.14 -8.13 0.44
C LYS A 171 -4.13 -8.06 1.61
N ALA A 172 -5.20 -8.85 1.57
CA ALA A 172 -6.24 -8.83 2.60
C ALA A 172 -5.71 -9.25 3.98
N ALA A 173 -4.90 -10.32 4.03
CA ALA A 173 -4.30 -10.79 5.28
C ALA A 173 -3.28 -9.78 5.83
N LEU A 174 -2.49 -9.14 4.95
CA LEU A 174 -1.52 -8.12 5.32
C LEU A 174 -2.19 -6.86 5.89
N ILE A 175 -3.32 -6.41 5.31
CA ILE A 175 -4.12 -5.30 5.86
C ILE A 175 -4.60 -5.63 7.27
N VAL A 176 -5.13 -6.84 7.50
CA VAL A 176 -5.58 -7.28 8.83
C VAL A 176 -4.42 -7.29 9.81
N TYR A 177 -3.26 -7.80 9.40
CA TYR A 177 -2.04 -7.78 10.20
C TYR A 177 -1.66 -6.35 10.63
N PHE A 178 -1.61 -5.39 9.69
CA PHE A 178 -1.27 -4.00 10.01
C PHE A 178 -2.30 -3.33 10.92
N LYS A 179 -3.61 -3.58 10.71
CA LYS A 179 -4.67 -3.09 11.60
C LYS A 179 -4.50 -3.62 13.03
N ASN A 180 -4.24 -4.92 13.19
CA ASN A 180 -4.02 -5.54 14.50
C ASN A 180 -2.77 -4.99 15.20
N LYS A 181 -1.76 -4.57 14.44
CA LYS A 181 -0.54 -3.93 14.96
C LYS A 181 -0.67 -2.41 15.13
N GLN A 182 -1.85 -1.83 14.89
CA GLN A 182 -2.10 -0.38 14.91
C GLN A 182 -1.21 0.40 13.92
N LEU A 183 -0.72 -0.25 12.87
CA LEU A 183 0.07 0.33 11.79
C LEU A 183 -0.83 0.82 10.66
N PHE A 184 -1.76 1.73 10.98
CA PHE A 184 -2.84 2.13 10.06
C PHE A 184 -2.35 2.80 8.77
N ASN A 185 -1.22 3.50 8.81
CA ASN A 185 -0.58 4.04 7.59
C ASN A 185 -0.17 2.95 6.61
N MET A 186 0.42 1.86 7.11
CA MET A 186 0.76 0.71 6.27
C MET A 186 -0.49 0.00 5.77
N ALA A 187 -1.54 -0.12 6.60
CA ALA A 187 -2.81 -0.69 6.17
C ALA A 187 -3.48 0.14 5.06
N TYR A 188 -3.48 1.47 5.20
CA TYR A 188 -3.98 2.41 4.20
C TYR A 188 -3.19 2.26 2.90
N LYS A 189 -1.86 2.38 2.93
CA LYS A 189 -0.98 2.22 1.75
C LYS A 189 -1.16 0.86 1.09
N THR A 190 -1.23 -0.22 1.86
CA THR A 190 -1.51 -1.58 1.33
C THR A 190 -2.85 -1.63 0.61
N SER A 191 -3.86 -0.94 1.13
CA SER A 191 -5.20 -0.94 0.54
C SER A 191 -5.25 -0.28 -0.84
N LEU A 192 -4.31 0.61 -1.14
CA LEU A 192 -4.23 1.32 -2.42
C LEU A 192 -3.69 0.44 -3.55
N PHE A 193 -2.79 -0.51 -3.30
CA PHE A 193 -2.23 -1.35 -4.38
C PHE A 193 -3.20 -2.42 -4.86
N GLU A 194 -3.18 -2.75 -6.15
CA GLU A 194 -3.95 -3.89 -6.66
C GLU A 194 -3.48 -5.21 -6.03
N ALA A 195 -4.43 -6.12 -5.81
CA ALA A 195 -4.11 -7.41 -5.18
C ALA A 195 -3.22 -8.27 -6.10
N GLU A 196 -3.49 -8.21 -7.39
CA GLU A 196 -2.77 -8.88 -8.46
C GLU A 196 -1.31 -8.42 -8.52
N ASP A 197 -1.04 -7.12 -8.39
CA ASP A 197 0.33 -6.58 -8.41
C ASP A 197 1.14 -7.09 -7.22
N ILE A 198 0.53 -7.10 -6.03
CA ILE A 198 1.16 -7.64 -4.81
C ILE A 198 1.45 -9.13 -4.96
N GLU A 199 0.47 -9.89 -5.44
CA GLU A 199 0.60 -11.34 -5.63
C GLU A 199 1.68 -11.67 -6.67
N GLN A 200 1.70 -10.96 -7.80
CA GLN A 200 2.71 -11.14 -8.83
C GLN A 200 4.11 -10.81 -8.32
N ALA A 201 4.28 -9.68 -7.62
CA ALA A 201 5.57 -9.29 -7.07
C ALA A 201 6.09 -10.31 -6.03
N LEU A 202 5.22 -10.81 -5.15
CA LEU A 202 5.56 -11.88 -4.22
C LEU A 202 5.95 -13.15 -4.97
N THR A 203 5.17 -13.55 -5.98
CA THR A 203 5.41 -14.74 -6.80
C THR A 203 6.78 -14.70 -7.45
N LEU A 204 7.15 -13.58 -8.08
CA LEU A 204 8.46 -13.39 -8.72
C LEU A 204 9.61 -13.49 -7.71
N ARG A 205 9.47 -12.91 -6.50
CA ARG A 205 10.48 -13.02 -5.45
C ARG A 205 10.64 -14.48 -4.99
N LEU A 206 9.53 -15.20 -4.82
CA LEU A 206 9.53 -16.59 -4.39
C LEU A 206 10.06 -17.53 -5.48
N GLN A 207 9.80 -17.28 -6.76
CA GLN A 207 10.42 -18.02 -7.87
C GLN A 207 11.95 -17.95 -7.80
N LYS A 208 12.52 -16.74 -7.60
CA LYS A 208 13.97 -16.55 -7.52
C LYS A 208 14.60 -17.36 -6.38
N VAL A 209 14.00 -17.29 -5.19
CA VAL A 209 14.47 -18.04 -4.02
C VAL A 209 14.35 -19.55 -4.26
N LEU A 210 13.27 -20.02 -4.90
CA LEU A 210 13.05 -21.43 -5.22
C LEU A 210 14.10 -21.94 -6.21
N LEU A 211 14.41 -21.17 -7.24
CA LEU A 211 15.41 -21.53 -8.24
C LEU A 211 16.81 -21.65 -7.62
N ASN A 212 17.18 -20.73 -6.73
CA ASN A 212 18.43 -20.80 -5.98
C ASN A 212 18.47 -22.04 -5.07
N ALA A 213 17.37 -22.33 -4.36
CA ALA A 213 17.25 -23.51 -3.52
C ALA A 213 17.40 -24.82 -4.33
N ILE A 214 16.73 -24.92 -5.48
CA ILE A 214 16.85 -26.06 -6.40
C ILE A 214 18.28 -26.18 -6.94
N HIS A 215 18.97 -25.06 -7.19
CA HIS A 215 20.37 -25.07 -7.62
C HIS A 215 21.28 -25.78 -6.60
N TYR A 216 21.12 -25.51 -5.29
CA TYR A 216 21.88 -26.21 -4.25
C TYR A 216 21.64 -27.73 -4.24
N VAL A 217 20.42 -28.18 -4.55
CA VAL A 217 20.12 -29.62 -4.69
C VAL A 217 20.81 -30.20 -5.94
N LYS A 218 20.79 -29.48 -7.06
CA LYS A 218 21.35 -29.91 -8.35
C LYS A 218 22.89 -29.87 -8.41
N LEU A 219 23.56 -29.09 -7.56
CA LEU A 219 25.03 -29.06 -7.46
C LEU A 219 25.65 -30.40 -7.03
N ARG A 220 24.85 -31.35 -6.54
CA ARG A 220 25.30 -32.72 -6.25
C ARG A 220 25.52 -33.48 -7.57
N LYS A 221 26.78 -33.63 -8.00
CA LYS A 221 27.21 -34.45 -9.17
C LYS A 221 26.77 -35.93 -9.13
N SER A 222 26.15 -36.41 -8.04
CA SER A 222 25.93 -37.83 -7.74
C SER A 222 24.52 -38.17 -7.26
N LEU A 223 23.48 -37.43 -7.67
CA LEU A 223 22.11 -37.95 -7.49
C LEU A 223 21.96 -39.16 -8.42
N LYS A 224 21.88 -40.36 -7.84
CA LYS A 224 21.55 -41.57 -8.60
C LYS A 224 20.17 -41.33 -9.24
N LYS A 225 20.02 -41.74 -10.51
CA LYS A 225 18.81 -41.51 -11.35
C LYS A 225 17.48 -41.91 -10.70
N ASN A 226 17.49 -42.70 -9.63
CA ASN A 226 16.32 -43.28 -8.98
C ASN A 226 15.86 -42.56 -7.70
N ASP A 227 16.60 -41.57 -7.19
CA ASP A 227 16.28 -40.86 -5.93
C ASP A 227 15.59 -39.49 -6.15
N ILE A 228 15.22 -39.18 -7.39
CA ILE A 228 14.76 -37.84 -7.78
C ILE A 228 13.22 -37.83 -7.81
N CYS A 229 12.60 -37.23 -6.79
CA CYS A 229 11.28 -36.62 -7.02
C CYS A 229 11.51 -35.51 -8.08
N PRO A 230 10.77 -35.49 -9.20
CA PRO A 230 11.06 -34.55 -10.27
C PRO A 230 10.76 -33.13 -9.77
N LEU A 231 11.80 -32.43 -9.32
CA LEU A 231 11.73 -31.00 -9.09
C LEU A 231 11.38 -30.34 -10.44
N PRO A 232 10.46 -29.36 -10.44
CA PRO A 232 10.04 -28.70 -11.66
C PRO A 232 11.23 -28.09 -12.41
N ASP A 233 11.13 -28.08 -13.75
CA ASP A 233 12.13 -27.43 -14.59
C ASP A 233 12.13 -25.91 -14.31
N LYS A 234 13.30 -25.30 -14.47
CA LYS A 234 13.49 -23.85 -14.38
C LYS A 234 12.46 -23.10 -15.25
N ASN A 235 12.25 -23.55 -16.48
CA ASN A 235 11.32 -22.89 -17.41
C ASN A 235 9.87 -22.94 -16.91
N ILE A 236 9.48 -24.02 -16.22
CA ILE A 236 8.14 -24.15 -15.65
C ILE A 236 7.97 -23.15 -14.50
N ILE A 237 8.97 -23.05 -13.62
CA ILE A 237 8.93 -22.11 -12.48
C ILE A 237 8.87 -20.67 -12.96
N GLU A 238 9.73 -20.27 -13.91
CA GLU A 238 9.83 -18.89 -14.40
C GLU A 238 8.56 -18.42 -15.14
N THR A 239 7.81 -19.35 -15.73
CA THR A 239 6.56 -19.04 -16.44
C THR A 239 5.31 -19.12 -15.55
N THR A 240 5.45 -19.55 -14.29
CA THR A 240 4.32 -19.76 -13.37
C THR A 240 3.99 -18.49 -12.59
N ASN A 241 2.91 -17.80 -12.95
CA ASN A 241 2.43 -16.60 -12.25
C ASN A 241 1.43 -16.88 -11.11
N ASP A 242 1.29 -18.15 -10.71
CA ASP A 242 0.34 -18.61 -9.70
C ASP A 242 1.08 -18.86 -8.38
N LEU A 243 0.81 -18.03 -7.37
CA LEU A 243 1.44 -18.11 -6.06
C LEU A 243 1.22 -19.48 -5.41
N THR A 244 0.02 -20.06 -5.55
CA THR A 244 -0.32 -21.37 -4.95
C THR A 244 0.56 -22.46 -5.57
N LYS A 245 0.76 -22.44 -6.89
CA LYS A 245 1.65 -23.38 -7.58
C LYS A 245 3.12 -23.20 -7.20
N ILE A 246 3.57 -21.96 -7.04
CA ILE A 246 4.94 -21.72 -6.56
C ILE A 246 5.12 -22.31 -5.16
N LEU A 247 4.14 -22.17 -4.27
CA LEU A 247 4.16 -22.78 -2.95
C LEU A 247 4.11 -24.32 -3.01
N ASP A 248 3.34 -24.92 -3.91
CA ASP A 248 3.34 -26.39 -4.15
C ASP A 248 4.72 -26.90 -4.59
N TYR A 249 5.48 -26.10 -5.34
CA TYR A 249 6.85 -26.44 -5.70
C TYR A 249 7.83 -26.37 -4.52
N TYR A 250 7.61 -25.45 -3.58
CA TYR A 250 8.34 -25.48 -2.31
C TYR A 250 8.03 -26.73 -1.50
N ASP A 251 6.76 -27.15 -1.43
CA ASP A 251 6.38 -28.38 -0.74
C ASP A 251 7.04 -29.62 -1.36
N SER A 252 6.99 -29.72 -2.69
CA SER A 252 7.71 -30.76 -3.45
C SER A 252 9.22 -30.75 -3.18
N LEU A 253 9.82 -29.56 -3.02
CA LEU A 253 11.22 -29.43 -2.65
C LEU A 253 11.48 -29.93 -1.23
N MET A 254 10.61 -29.65 -0.26
CA MET A 254 10.74 -30.16 1.11
C MET A 254 10.69 -31.68 1.15
N ASP A 255 9.79 -32.31 0.38
CA ASP A 255 9.73 -33.76 0.22
C ASP A 255 11.03 -34.36 -0.32
N VAL A 256 11.64 -33.68 -1.30
CA VAL A 256 12.96 -34.06 -1.81
C VAL A 256 13.99 -33.96 -0.69
N LEU A 257 14.02 -32.84 0.03
CA LEU A 257 14.98 -32.65 1.12
C LEU A 257 14.86 -33.74 2.17
N LEU A 258 13.65 -34.14 2.59
CA LEU A 258 13.46 -35.21 3.57
C LEU A 258 14.07 -36.54 3.15
N LYS A 259 14.08 -36.84 1.84
CA LYS A 259 14.66 -38.05 1.25
C LYS A 259 16.18 -37.96 1.03
N LEU A 260 16.77 -36.76 1.09
CA LEU A 260 18.21 -36.59 0.91
C LEU A 260 19.00 -36.99 2.16
N ASP A 261 20.06 -37.78 1.97
CA ASP A 261 21.01 -38.08 3.06
C ASP A 261 21.92 -36.89 3.40
N SER A 262 22.14 -35.96 2.48
CA SER A 262 23.10 -34.86 2.65
C SER A 262 22.54 -33.74 3.54
N GLU A 263 22.98 -33.71 4.79
CA GLU A 263 22.58 -32.68 5.74
C GLU A 263 23.10 -31.28 5.36
N SER A 264 24.29 -31.20 4.76
CA SER A 264 24.86 -29.94 4.26
C SER A 264 23.96 -29.28 3.20
N ILE A 265 23.39 -30.06 2.28
CA ILE A 265 22.47 -29.56 1.25
C ILE A 265 21.17 -29.10 1.88
N LYS A 266 20.58 -29.88 2.80
CA LYS A 266 19.40 -29.47 3.56
C LYS A 266 19.61 -28.10 4.21
N ARG A 267 20.77 -27.91 4.85
CA ARG A 267 21.12 -26.66 5.52
C ARG A 267 21.27 -25.49 4.54
N ASN A 268 21.96 -25.69 3.42
CA ASN A 268 22.10 -24.64 2.40
C ASN A 268 20.75 -24.21 1.82
N VAL A 269 19.87 -25.18 1.55
CA VAL A 269 18.52 -24.90 1.05
C VAL A 269 17.69 -24.14 2.09
N ILE A 270 17.69 -24.58 3.36
CA ILE A 270 16.97 -23.88 4.42
C ILE A 270 17.52 -22.46 4.64
N ASN A 271 18.84 -22.25 4.54
CA ASN A 271 19.44 -20.93 4.61
C ASN A 271 18.95 -20.01 3.47
N GLU A 272 18.93 -20.52 2.23
CA GLU A 272 18.44 -19.76 1.07
C GLU A 272 16.97 -19.36 1.25
N ILE A 273 16.15 -20.30 1.70
CA ILE A 273 14.72 -20.09 1.94
C ILE A 273 14.52 -19.11 3.11
N GLY A 274 15.27 -19.27 4.20
CA GLY A 274 15.22 -18.41 5.39
C GLY A 274 15.73 -17.00 5.17
N ALA A 275 16.53 -16.76 4.11
CA ALA A 275 16.91 -15.41 3.70
C ALA A 275 15.71 -14.62 3.14
N SER A 276 14.69 -15.30 2.63
CA SER A 276 13.42 -14.67 2.21
C SER A 276 12.63 -14.20 3.43
N ALA A 277 12.21 -12.93 3.43
CA ALA A 277 11.34 -12.38 4.47
C ALA A 277 10.05 -13.20 4.67
N PHE A 278 9.57 -13.82 3.58
CA PHE A 278 8.33 -14.60 3.56
C PHE A 278 8.39 -15.84 4.49
N PHE A 279 9.53 -16.53 4.52
CA PHE A 279 9.73 -17.74 5.30
C PHE A 279 10.55 -17.53 6.58
N LYS A 280 11.23 -16.38 6.72
CA LYS A 280 12.20 -16.10 7.80
C LYS A 280 11.72 -16.46 9.19
N LYS A 281 10.44 -16.21 9.51
CA LYS A 281 9.85 -16.49 10.83
C LYS A 281 9.69 -17.98 11.15
N LEU A 282 9.70 -18.85 10.13
CA LEU A 282 9.61 -20.29 10.28
C LEU A 282 10.94 -20.97 10.59
N ILE A 283 12.04 -20.23 10.54
CA ILE A 283 13.39 -20.73 10.77
C ILE A 283 13.83 -20.28 12.17
N PRO A 284 13.75 -21.14 13.21
CA PRO A 284 14.17 -20.79 14.56
C PRO A 284 15.67 -20.52 14.63
N ASP A 285 16.16 -19.65 15.50
CA ASP A 285 17.60 -19.32 15.59
C ASP A 285 18.51 -20.56 15.80
N GLU A 286 18.02 -21.58 16.51
CA GLU A 286 18.77 -22.81 16.82
C GLU A 286 18.53 -23.98 15.85
N TRP A 287 17.92 -23.73 14.68
CA TRP A 287 17.51 -24.78 13.73
C TRP A 287 18.68 -25.64 13.21
N ASN A 288 19.90 -25.11 13.24
CA ASN A 288 21.11 -25.74 12.71
C ASN A 288 21.87 -26.59 13.77
N SER A 289 21.34 -26.76 14.97
CA SER A 289 22.03 -27.46 16.07
C SER A 289 22.15 -28.99 15.88
N SER A 290 21.26 -29.63 15.13
CA SER A 290 21.26 -31.10 14.93
C SER A 290 20.53 -31.55 13.66
N SER A 291 20.72 -32.80 13.24
CA SER A 291 19.96 -33.38 12.11
C SER A 291 18.45 -33.44 12.39
N LYS A 292 18.06 -33.68 13.65
CA LYS A 292 16.65 -33.70 14.08
C LYS A 292 16.03 -32.31 13.96
N SER A 293 16.75 -31.25 14.33
CA SER A 293 16.25 -29.87 14.21
C SER A 293 16.09 -29.45 12.74
N VAL A 294 17.00 -29.90 11.86
CA VAL A 294 16.88 -29.68 10.40
C VAL A 294 15.62 -30.35 9.84
N ILE A 295 15.36 -31.62 10.18
CA ILE A 295 14.15 -32.34 9.72
C ILE A 295 12.88 -31.68 10.26
N SER A 296 12.88 -31.28 11.53
CA SER A 296 11.74 -30.58 12.12
C SER A 296 11.47 -29.25 11.42
N CYS A 297 12.53 -28.51 11.06
CA CYS A 297 12.40 -27.25 10.32
C CYS A 297 11.76 -27.47 8.94
N ILE A 298 12.21 -28.50 8.20
CA ILE A 298 11.62 -28.87 6.89
C ILE A 298 10.12 -29.13 7.03
N LYS A 299 9.72 -29.95 8.01
CA LYS A 299 8.31 -30.28 8.25
C LYS A 299 7.47 -29.06 8.66
N ASN A 300 8.04 -28.16 9.45
CA ASN A 300 7.36 -26.92 9.83
C ASN A 300 7.09 -26.02 8.62
N ILE A 301 8.06 -25.94 7.68
CA ILE A 301 7.88 -25.21 6.42
C ILE A 301 6.75 -25.84 5.59
N GLN A 302 6.71 -27.17 5.43
CA GLN A 302 5.63 -27.86 4.70
C GLN A 302 4.25 -27.58 5.29
N LEU A 303 4.09 -27.75 6.60
CA LEU A 303 2.82 -27.51 7.27
C LEU A 303 2.34 -26.06 7.11
N ALA A 304 3.27 -25.10 7.16
CA ALA A 304 2.95 -23.70 6.94
C ALA A 304 2.54 -23.42 5.48
N ILE A 305 3.19 -24.06 4.50
CA ILE A 305 2.81 -23.99 3.08
C ILE A 305 1.39 -24.51 2.87
N GLU A 306 1.07 -25.70 3.40
CA GLU A 306 -0.28 -26.27 3.30
C GLU A 306 -1.35 -25.35 3.89
N SER A 307 -1.04 -24.73 5.04
CA SER A 307 -1.93 -23.76 5.68
C SER A 307 -2.13 -22.51 4.83
N ALA A 308 -1.05 -21.95 4.28
CA ALA A 308 -1.08 -20.78 3.40
C ALA A 308 -1.88 -21.06 2.12
N ASN A 309 -1.67 -22.21 1.48
CA ASN A 309 -2.42 -22.61 0.27
C ASN A 309 -3.92 -22.76 0.56
N LYS A 310 -4.30 -23.36 1.70
CA LYS A 310 -5.72 -23.40 2.13
C LYS A 310 -6.30 -22.00 2.27
N HIS A 311 -5.55 -21.06 2.85
CA HIS A 311 -5.97 -19.68 2.99
C HIS A 311 -6.16 -18.99 1.63
N LEU A 312 -5.17 -19.06 0.74
CA LEU A 312 -5.20 -18.46 -0.59
C LEU A 312 -6.34 -19.02 -1.45
N LEU A 313 -6.54 -20.34 -1.44
CA LEU A 313 -7.63 -21.00 -2.17
C LEU A 313 -9.01 -20.58 -1.64
N SER A 314 -9.16 -20.41 -0.32
CA SER A 314 -10.41 -19.93 0.28
C SER A 314 -10.74 -18.50 -0.16
N GLN A 315 -9.73 -17.63 -0.28
CA GLN A 315 -9.90 -16.26 -0.77
C GLN A 315 -10.28 -16.23 -2.26
N HIS A 316 -9.61 -17.04 -3.08
CA HIS A 316 -9.92 -17.16 -4.51
C HIS A 316 -11.37 -17.63 -4.75
N LYS A 317 -11.82 -18.66 -4.01
CA LYS A 317 -13.21 -19.14 -4.07
C LYS A 317 -14.21 -18.06 -3.67
N ARG A 318 -13.90 -17.26 -2.63
CA ARG A 318 -14.74 -16.14 -2.18
C ARG A 318 -14.81 -15.03 -3.24
N LYS A 319 -13.71 -14.70 -3.91
CA LYS A 319 -13.66 -13.71 -5.00
C LYS A 319 -14.52 -14.16 -6.18
N LEU A 320 -14.38 -15.42 -6.62
CA LEU A 320 -15.22 -15.99 -7.69
C LEU A 320 -16.70 -15.98 -7.32
N TRP A 321 -17.04 -16.37 -6.09
CA TRP A 321 -18.43 -16.33 -5.62
C TRP A 321 -19.01 -14.92 -5.62
N LEU A 322 -18.26 -13.90 -5.18
CA LEU A 322 -18.71 -12.50 -5.21
C LEU A 322 -18.96 -12.01 -6.64
N VAL A 323 -18.07 -12.31 -7.58
CA VAL A 323 -18.26 -11.97 -9.00
C VAL A 323 -19.51 -12.64 -9.58
N HIS A 324 -19.76 -13.91 -9.24
CA HIS A 324 -20.97 -14.61 -9.67
C HIS A 324 -22.23 -14.05 -9.02
N TYR A 325 -22.16 -13.69 -7.73
CA TYR A 325 -23.26 -13.07 -7.00
C TYR A 325 -23.61 -11.71 -7.60
N GLU A 326 -22.64 -10.82 -7.82
CA GLU A 326 -22.84 -9.49 -8.42
C GLU A 326 -23.44 -9.59 -9.82
N LYS A 327 -22.91 -10.48 -10.68
CA LYS A 327 -23.51 -10.77 -12.00
C LYS A 327 -24.93 -11.32 -11.93
N SER A 328 -25.27 -12.05 -10.87
CA SER A 328 -26.65 -12.54 -10.67
C SER A 328 -27.62 -11.47 -10.16
N GLN A 329 -27.11 -10.35 -9.64
CA GLN A 329 -27.90 -9.19 -9.19
C GLN A 329 -28.07 -8.13 -10.28
N GLU A 330 -27.26 -8.15 -11.34
CA GLU A 330 -27.48 -7.35 -12.54
C GLU A 330 -28.76 -7.85 -13.24
N LYS A 331 -29.87 -7.11 -13.08
CA LYS A 331 -31.11 -7.39 -13.81
C LYS A 331 -30.81 -7.43 -15.31
N PRO A 332 -31.37 -8.38 -16.08
CA PRO A 332 -31.25 -8.36 -17.53
C PRO A 332 -31.77 -7.01 -18.03
N LYS A 333 -30.94 -6.29 -18.79
CA LYS A 333 -31.39 -5.13 -19.56
C LYS A 333 -32.45 -5.66 -20.51
N ASN A 334 -33.72 -5.31 -20.28
CA ASN A 334 -34.79 -5.59 -21.22
C ASN A 334 -34.40 -4.97 -22.56
N ILE A 335 -34.21 -5.82 -23.56
CA ILE A 335 -34.14 -5.46 -24.99
C ILE A 335 -35.57 -5.34 -25.49
#